data_AF-A0A5K0XDJ6-F1
#
_entry.id   AF-A0A5K0XDJ6-F1
#
_cell.length_a   1.000
_cell.length_b   1.000
_cell.length_c   1.000
_cell.angle_alpha   90.00
_cell.angle_beta   90.00
_cell.angle_gamma   90.00
#
_symmetry.space_group_name_H-M   'P 1'
#
loop_
_entity.id
_entity.type
_entity.pdbx_description
1 polymer ?
#
loop_
_entity_poly.entity_id
_entity_poly.type
_entity_poly.pdbx_seq_one_letter_code
_entity_poly.pdbx_strand_id
1 'polypeptide(L)'
;EPGLAEAEFADTEKTMRSILTYRNPAPPISPSGTSLEGSPAPPISPSGTSLEVSPSPQSLPDWLSEEDVQYYAQKFKRSGFTGGLNYYRNLNR
;
A
#
# COMPACT_ATOMS: atom_id res chain seq x y z
N GLU A 1 12.68 -12.56 7.59
CA GLU A 1 12.30 -12.99 6.23
C GLU A 1 11.32 -11.99 5.64
N PRO A 2 11.27 -11.82 4.30
CA PRO A 2 10.22 -11.06 3.65
C PRO A 2 8.86 -11.70 4.00
N GLY A 3 7.91 -10.91 4.49
CA GLY A 3 6.55 -11.37 4.76
C GLY A 3 5.66 -11.34 3.52
N LEU A 4 4.41 -11.77 3.68
CA LEU A 4 3.39 -11.77 2.63
C LEU A 4 3.16 -10.36 2.05
N ALA A 5 3.18 -9.32 2.91
CA ALA A 5 3.01 -7.93 2.49
C ALA A 5 4.14 -7.49 1.54
N GLU A 6 5.40 -7.87 1.82
CA GLU A 6 6.54 -7.53 0.99
C GLU A 6 6.51 -8.18 -0.41
N ALA A 7 5.88 -9.35 -0.55
CA ALA A 7 5.66 -10.00 -1.85
C ALA A 7 4.58 -9.31 -2.69
N GLU A 8 3.55 -8.77 -2.04
CA GLU A 8 2.48 -8.02 -2.70
C GLU A 8 2.93 -6.64 -3.19
N PHE A 9 3.96 -6.05 -2.57
CA PHE A 9 4.56 -4.77 -2.97
C PHE A 9 5.65 -4.90 -4.03
N ALA A 10 5.73 -6.03 -4.74
CA ALA A 10 6.71 -6.24 -5.80
C ALA A 10 6.58 -5.23 -6.95
N ASP A 11 5.35 -4.79 -7.27
CA ASP A 11 5.10 -3.69 -8.20
C ASP A 11 5.11 -2.35 -7.46
N THR A 12 6.33 -1.83 -7.25
CA THR A 12 6.58 -0.61 -6.50
C THR A 12 5.86 0.62 -7.06
N GLU A 13 5.66 0.72 -8.37
CA GLU A 13 5.00 1.89 -8.98
C GLU A 13 3.51 1.88 -8.67
N LYS A 14 2.88 0.73 -8.91
CA LYS A 14 1.46 0.53 -8.62
C LYS A 14 1.17 0.66 -7.12
N THR A 15 2.05 0.10 -6.28
CA THR A 15 1.97 0.24 -4.82
C THR A 15 2.07 1.70 -4.40
N MET A 16 3.09 2.44 -4.85
CA MET A 16 3.26 3.85 -4.47
C MET A 16 2.10 4.71 -4.98
N ARG A 17 1.64 4.51 -6.22
CA ARG A 17 0.48 5.21 -6.76
C ARG A 17 -0.78 4.94 -5.93
N SER A 18 -1.01 3.69 -5.54
CA SER A 18 -2.15 3.31 -4.69
C SER A 18 -2.07 3.98 -3.31
N ILE A 19 -0.91 3.93 -2.64
CA ILE A 19 -0.70 4.54 -1.32
C ILE A 19 -0.90 6.06 -1.38
N LEU A 20 -0.31 6.73 -2.36
CA LEU A 20 -0.34 8.20 -2.48
C LEU A 20 -1.70 8.73 -2.97
N THR A 21 -2.52 7.90 -3.61
CA THR A 21 -3.87 8.27 -4.05
C THR A 21 -4.99 7.71 -3.18
N TYR A 22 -4.65 7.04 -2.07
CA TYR A 22 -5.62 6.44 -1.15
C TYR A 22 -6.49 7.52 -0.49
N ARG A 23 -7.80 7.45 -0.68
CA ARG A 23 -8.79 8.42 -0.16
C ARG A 23 -9.86 7.79 0.73
N ASN A 24 -9.81 6.48 0.93
CA ASN A 24 -10.76 5.79 1.80
C ASN A 24 -10.26 5.90 3.25
N PRO A 25 -11.06 6.39 4.21
CA PRO A 25 -10.65 6.43 5.62
C PRO A 25 -10.58 5.03 6.27
N ALA A 26 -11.03 3.98 5.59
CA ALA A 26 -10.89 2.61 6.06
C ALA A 26 -9.40 2.18 6.13
N PRO A 27 -9.07 1.14 6.91
CA PRO A 27 -7.73 0.57 6.88
C PRO A 27 -7.40 0.02 5.49
N PRO A 28 -6.16 0.23 4.98
CA PRO A 28 -5.70 -0.45 3.79
C PRO A 28 -5.60 -1.94 4.08
N ILE A 29 -6.38 -2.74 3.35
CA ILE A 29 -6.36 -4.20 3.40
C ILE A 29 -5.55 -4.67 2.20
N SER A 30 -4.65 -5.62 2.36
CA SER A 30 -3.94 -6.24 1.26
C SER A 30 -4.88 -6.94 0.28
N PRO A 31 -4.43 -7.23 -0.96
CA PRO A 31 -5.15 -8.10 -1.88
C PRO A 31 -5.47 -9.48 -1.28
N SER A 32 -4.63 -9.98 -0.35
CA SER A 32 -4.88 -11.24 0.38
C SER A 32 -5.95 -11.15 1.48
N GLY A 33 -6.62 -10.01 1.65
CA GLY A 33 -7.65 -9.84 2.67
C GLY A 33 -7.08 -9.73 4.10
N THR A 34 -5.79 -9.42 4.22
CA THR A 34 -5.12 -9.18 5.50
C THR A 34 -4.91 -7.69 5.71
N SER A 35 -5.11 -7.20 6.92
CA SER A 35 -4.73 -5.82 7.24
C SER A 35 -3.21 -5.64 7.10
N LEU A 36 -2.77 -4.39 6.98
CA LEU A 36 -1.34 -4.03 6.97
C LEU A 36 -0.58 -4.51 8.24
N GLU A 37 -1.32 -4.82 9.31
CA GLU A 37 -0.83 -5.41 10.55
C GLU A 37 -0.77 -6.95 10.55
N GLY A 38 -1.13 -7.61 9.44
CA GLY A 38 -1.14 -9.07 9.30
C GLY A 38 -2.32 -9.76 10.00
N SER A 39 -3.28 -9.00 10.53
CA SER A 39 -4.51 -9.56 11.09
C SER A 39 -5.54 -9.81 9.99
N PRO A 40 -6.33 -10.91 10.06
CA PRO A 40 -7.43 -11.15 9.12
C PRO A 40 -8.39 -9.95 9.13
N ALA A 41 -8.73 -9.45 7.95
CA ALA A 41 -9.66 -8.33 7.84
C ALA A 41 -11.03 -8.70 8.45
N PRO A 42 -11.75 -7.75 9.09
CA PRO A 42 -13.13 -7.97 9.48
C PRO A 42 -13.98 -8.28 8.23
N PRO A 43 -15.10 -9.02 8.38
CA PRO A 43 -15.96 -9.41 7.26
C PRO A 43 -16.48 -8.17 6.52
N ILE A 44 -15.81 -7.90 5.40
CA ILE A 44 -16.12 -7.04 4.26
C ILE A 44 -17.39 -6.19 4.39
N SER A 45 -17.20 -4.87 4.52
CA SER A 45 -18.22 -3.92 4.04
C SER A 45 -18.22 -3.99 2.51
N PRO A 46 -19.38 -4.07 1.81
CA PRO A 46 -19.50 -4.32 0.37
C PRO A 46 -18.94 -3.19 -0.54
N SER A 47 -18.11 -2.31 -0.01
CA SER A 47 -17.48 -1.20 -0.73
C SER A 47 -15.95 -1.23 -0.54
N GLY A 48 -15.27 -2.00 -1.40
CA GLY A 48 -13.92 -1.71 -1.89
C GLY A 48 -12.81 -1.52 -0.87
N THR A 49 -12.76 -2.35 0.17
CA THR A 49 -11.70 -2.28 1.20
C THR A 49 -10.58 -3.25 0.85
N SER A 50 -9.91 -3.03 -0.27
CA SER A 50 -8.70 -3.76 -0.63
C SER A 50 -7.77 -2.80 -1.39
N LEU A 51 -6.47 -2.93 -1.16
CA LEU A 51 -5.40 -2.43 -2.02
C LEU A 51 -5.42 -3.16 -3.38
N GLU A 52 -6.41 -4.02 -3.64
CA GLU A 52 -7.01 -4.12 -4.98
C GLU A 52 -7.41 -2.73 -5.44
N VAL A 53 -6.42 -2.04 -5.99
CA VAL A 53 -6.53 -1.24 -7.19
C VAL A 53 -7.93 -0.62 -7.29
N SER A 54 -8.22 0.29 -6.36
CA SER A 54 -9.16 1.36 -6.70
C SER A 54 -8.69 1.84 -8.06
N PRO A 55 -9.56 1.84 -9.11
CA PRO A 55 -9.12 2.16 -10.46
C PRO A 55 -8.34 3.43 -10.33
N SER A 56 -7.02 3.33 -10.55
CA SER A 56 -6.10 4.44 -10.32
C SER A 56 -6.77 5.64 -10.95
N PRO A 57 -7.03 6.72 -10.19
CA PRO A 57 -7.79 7.82 -10.74
C PRO A 57 -7.11 8.20 -12.05
N GLN A 58 -7.88 8.26 -13.15
CA GLN A 58 -7.32 8.49 -14.50
C GLN A 58 -6.41 9.72 -14.52
N SER A 59 -6.62 10.65 -13.59
CA SER A 59 -5.73 11.75 -13.25
C SER A 59 -5.21 11.64 -11.82
N LEU A 60 -3.91 11.89 -11.64
CA LEU A 60 -3.32 12.13 -10.33
C LEU A 60 -3.94 13.39 -9.69
N PRO A 61 -3.99 13.48 -8.35
CA PRO A 61 -4.38 14.72 -7.67
C PRO A 61 -3.39 15.84 -7.97
N ASP A 62 -3.84 17.10 -7.92
CA ASP A 62 -3.05 18.28 -8.29
C ASP A 62 -1.74 18.46 -7.50
N TRP A 63 -1.61 17.82 -6.34
CA TRP A 63 -0.41 17.87 -5.50
C TRP A 63 0.63 16.79 -5.85
N LEU A 64 0.30 15.82 -6.69
CA LEU A 64 1.13 14.65 -6.99
C LEU A 64 1.41 14.56 -8.49
N SER A 65 2.68 14.72 -8.86
CA SER A 65 3.11 14.53 -10.25
C SER A 65 3.47 13.07 -10.54
N GLU A 66 3.53 12.71 -11.83
CA GLU A 66 3.99 11.39 -12.26
C GLU A 66 5.47 11.16 -11.92
N GLU A 67 6.26 12.24 -11.95
CA GLU A 67 7.68 12.24 -11.61
C GLU A 67 7.89 11.91 -10.12
N ASP A 68 7.02 12.42 -9.24
CA ASP A 68 7.06 12.10 -7.81
C ASP A 68 6.76 10.63 -7.56
N VAL A 69 5.71 10.09 -8.19
CA VAL A 69 5.36 8.66 -8.09
C VAL A 69 6.54 7.79 -8.52
N GLN A 70 7.15 8.11 -9.67
CA GLN A 70 8.29 7.39 -10.19
C GLN A 70 9.50 7.50 -9.26
N TYR A 71 9.77 8.69 -8.71
CA TYR A 71 10.87 8.91 -7.78
C TYR A 71 10.74 8.00 -6.55
N TYR A 72 9.58 7.98 -5.90
CA TYR A 72 9.36 7.11 -4.74
C TYR A 72 9.40 5.62 -5.12
N ALA A 73 8.80 5.23 -6.25
CA ALA A 73 8.82 3.86 -6.73
C ALA A 73 10.26 3.35 -6.91
N GLN A 74 11.14 4.15 -7.53
CA GLN A 74 12.55 3.79 -7.71
C GLN A 74 13.31 3.65 -6.38
N LYS A 75 13.03 4.52 -5.40
CA LYS A 75 13.64 4.43 -4.07
C LYS A 75 13.23 3.13 -3.37
N PHE A 76 11.95 2.81 -3.34
CA PHE A 76 11.42 1.60 -2.72
C PHE A 76 11.78 0.32 -3.48
N LYS A 77 12.00 0.39 -4.79
CA LYS A 77 12.56 -0.73 -5.57
C LYS A 77 13.98 -1.09 -5.13
N ARG A 78 14.76 -0.12 -4.65
CA ARG A 78 16.11 -0.35 -4.11
C ARG A 78 16.09 -0.74 -2.62
N SER A 79 15.28 -0.08 -1.80
CA SER A 79 15.28 -0.28 -0.35
C SER A 79 14.37 -1.42 0.14
N GLY A 80 13.33 -1.76 -0.64
CA GLY A 80 12.21 -2.57 -0.17
C GLY A 80 11.34 -1.85 0.87
N PHE A 81 10.28 -2.53 1.31
CA PHE A 81 9.30 -2.00 2.28
C PHE A 81 9.49 -2.53 3.71
N THR A 82 10.34 -3.55 3.89
CA THR A 82 10.52 -4.25 5.17
C THR A 82 10.89 -3.32 6.33
N GLY A 83 11.78 -2.35 6.11
CA GLY A 83 12.21 -1.42 7.15
C GLY A 83 11.07 -0.56 7.68
N GLY A 84 10.25 0.01 6.79
CA GLY A 84 9.09 0.82 7.17
C GLY A 84 8.01 -0.01 7.86
N LEU A 85 7.69 -1.20 7.34
CA LEU A 85 6.69 -2.08 7.96
C LEU A 85 7.11 -2.55 9.35
N ASN A 86 8.40 -2.84 9.55
CA ASN A 86 8.93 -3.24 10.85
C ASN A 86 8.83 -2.15 11.92
N TYR A 87 8.81 -0.87 11.54
CA TYR A 87 8.55 0.21 12.48
C TYR A 87 7.15 0.06 13.10
N TYR A 88 6.12 -0.12 12.25
CA TYR A 88 4.74 -0.28 12.70
C TYR A 88 4.52 -1.58 13.49
N ARG A 89 5.16 -2.68 13.10
CA ARG A 89 5.12 -3.96 13.83
C ARG A 89 5.59 -3.85 15.29
N ASN A 90 6.41 -2.85 15.62
CA ASN A 90 6.95 -2.66 16.97
C ASN A 90 6.29 -1.49 17.73
N LEU A 91 5.24 -0.85 17.22
CA LEU A 91 4.59 0.29 17.91
C LEU A 91 3.90 -0.11 19.23
N ASN A 92 3.41 -1.35 19.33
CA ASN A 92 2.71 -1.87 20.51
C ASN A 92 3.60 -2.73 21.41
N ARG A 93 4.92 -2.71 21.20
CA ARG A 93 5.88 -3.57 21.90
C ARG A 93 6.65 -2.84 22.99
#